data_AF-A0A920QYK3-F1
#
_entry.id   AF-A0A920QYK3-F1
#
_cell.length_a   1.000
_cell.length_b   1.000
_cell.length_c   1.000
_cell.angle_alpha   90.00
_cell.angle_beta   90.00
_cell.angle_gamma   90.00
#
_symmetry.space_group_name_H-M   'P 1'
#
loop_
_entity.id
_entity.type
_entity.pdbx_description
1 polymer ?
#
loop_
_entity_poly.entity_id
_entity_poly.type
_entity_poly.pdbx_seq_one_letter_code
_entity_poly.pdbx_strand_id
1 'polypeptide(L)'
;MKNISSLAADYLTNPRIGISPLEKSARYVMFDEKVDGDYLYYKDPSIMASKYSQNYIDSMRNLFESYRSWIYEAMDYVREVSPQDSDTSDRAYASAVEQKAVI
;
A
#
# COMPACT_ATOMS: atom_id res chain seq x y z
N MET A 1 10.69 1.97 -11.72
CA MET A 1 11.55 1.63 -10.57
C MET A 1 10.86 0.60 -9.70
N LYS A 2 11.61 -0.29 -9.04
CA LYS A 2 11.07 -1.26 -8.08
C LYS A 2 11.82 -1.07 -6.76
N ASN A 3 11.13 -1.22 -5.63
CA ASN A 3 11.69 -1.15 -4.26
C ASN A 3 12.36 0.18 -3.89
N ILE A 4 11.71 1.31 -4.22
CA ILE A 4 12.06 2.64 -3.69
C ILE A 4 10.95 3.10 -2.74
N SER A 5 11.28 3.91 -1.74
CA SER A 5 10.25 4.52 -0.89
C SER A 5 9.42 5.51 -1.71
N SER A 6 8.16 5.72 -1.32
CA SER A 6 7.29 6.74 -1.93
C SER A 6 7.93 8.13 -1.87
N LEU A 7 8.56 8.48 -0.73
CA LEU A 7 9.26 9.76 -0.59
C LEU A 7 10.42 9.92 -1.59
N ALA A 8 11.17 8.85 -1.86
CA ALA A 8 12.24 8.88 -2.85
C ALA A 8 11.67 8.97 -4.28
N ALA A 9 10.55 8.31 -4.56
CA ALA A 9 9.86 8.40 -5.83
C ALA A 9 9.35 9.83 -6.09
N ASP A 10 8.70 10.45 -5.11
CA ASP A 10 8.26 11.84 -5.14
C ASP A 10 9.44 12.79 -5.41
N TYR A 11 10.57 12.59 -4.74
CA TYR A 11 11.76 13.43 -4.96
C TYR A 11 12.33 13.28 -6.37
N LEU A 12 12.28 12.07 -6.95
CA LEU A 12 12.77 11.79 -8.31
C LEU A 12 11.82 12.29 -9.41
N THR A 13 10.52 12.39 -9.12
CA THR A 13 9.49 12.84 -10.08
C THR A 13 9.23 14.34 -10.00
N ASN A 14 9.56 15.00 -8.89
CA ASN A 14 9.39 16.43 -8.69
C ASN A 14 10.21 17.34 -9.64
N PRO A 15 11.42 16.96 -10.12
CA PRO A 15 12.11 17.72 -11.15
C PRO A 15 11.32 17.71 -12.46
N ARG A 16 10.70 18.85 -12.81
CA ARG A 16 9.84 18.99 -14.00
C ARG A 16 10.61 19.10 -15.33
N ILE A 17 11.85 18.63 -15.39
CA ILE A 17 12.72 18.70 -16.57
C ILE A 17 13.13 17.26 -16.95
N GLY A 18 12.39 16.68 -17.89
CA GLY A 18 12.75 15.41 -18.55
C GLY A 18 12.36 14.15 -17.77
N ILE A 19 11.93 13.15 -18.55
CA ILE A 19 11.41 11.83 -18.14
C ILE A 19 10.03 11.95 -17.48
N SER A 20 9.04 11.20 -17.98
CA SER A 20 7.72 11.05 -17.35
C SER A 20 7.73 9.71 -16.60
N PRO A 21 8.21 9.65 -15.34
CA PRO A 21 8.34 8.40 -14.64
C PRO A 21 6.93 7.92 -14.27
N LEU A 22 6.60 6.68 -14.63
CA LEU A 22 5.37 6.04 -14.17
C LEU A 22 5.58 5.54 -12.74
N GLU A 23 5.03 6.28 -11.78
CA GLU A 23 4.92 5.87 -10.38
C GLU A 23 3.61 5.10 -10.15
N LYS A 24 3.65 4.09 -9.27
CA LYS A 24 2.44 3.39 -8.85
C LYS A 24 1.66 4.30 -7.90
N SER A 25 0.45 4.70 -8.31
CA SER A 25 -0.46 5.45 -7.44
C SER A 25 -0.91 4.57 -6.27
N ALA A 26 -0.80 5.08 -5.05
CA ALA A 26 -1.32 4.44 -3.85
C ALA A 26 -2.84 4.15 -3.92
N ARG A 27 -3.59 4.94 -4.72
CA ARG A 27 -5.04 4.78 -4.95
C ARG A 27 -5.46 3.50 -5.67
N TYR A 28 -4.51 2.71 -6.20
CA TYR A 28 -4.82 1.50 -6.98
C TYR A 28 -3.97 0.31 -6.57
N VAL A 29 -3.26 0.40 -5.44
CA VAL A 29 -2.33 -0.62 -4.99
C VAL A 29 -2.50 -0.83 -3.50
N MET A 30 -2.72 -2.08 -3.11
CA MET A 30 -2.74 -2.51 -1.72
C MET A 30 -1.31 -2.58 -1.18
N PHE A 31 -1.10 -2.07 0.02
CA PHE A 31 0.20 -2.12 0.70
C PHE A 31 0.22 -3.13 1.85
N ASP A 32 -0.44 -4.27 1.70
CA ASP A 32 -0.52 -5.32 2.73
C ASP A 32 0.44 -6.51 2.49
N GLU A 33 1.26 -6.45 1.42
CA GLU A 33 2.24 -7.48 1.10
C GLU A 33 3.33 -7.59 2.18
N LYS A 34 3.58 -8.83 2.62
CA LYS A 34 4.69 -9.18 3.53
C LYS A 34 5.76 -9.93 2.75
N VAL A 35 7.02 -9.55 2.94
CA VAL A 35 8.20 -10.23 2.41
C VAL A 35 9.06 -10.69 3.58
N ASP A 36 9.45 -11.96 3.58
CA ASP A 36 10.18 -12.60 4.68
C ASP A 36 9.53 -12.39 6.07
N GLY A 37 8.19 -12.32 6.10
CA GLY A 37 7.40 -12.19 7.32
C GLY A 37 7.22 -10.75 7.84
N ASP A 38 7.71 -9.73 7.13
CA ASP A 38 7.57 -8.32 7.53
C ASP A 38 6.98 -7.47 6.39
N TYR A 39 6.40 -6.32 6.74
CA TYR A 39 5.87 -5.39 5.74
C TYR A 39 7.00 -4.68 4.98
N LEU A 40 6.71 -4.25 3.76
CA LEU A 40 7.65 -3.50 2.93
C LEU A 40 7.69 -2.02 3.33
N TYR A 41 8.68 -1.66 4.15
CA TYR A 41 9.02 -0.27 4.46
C TYR A 41 10.51 -0.05 4.50
N TYR A 42 10.93 1.20 4.27
CA TYR A 42 12.34 1.56 4.24
C TYR A 42 12.93 1.57 5.65
N LYS A 43 13.96 0.76 5.89
CA LYS A 43 14.69 0.72 7.16
C LYS A 43 15.90 1.63 7.07
N ASP A 44 15.72 2.89 7.47
CA ASP A 44 16.79 3.89 7.41
C ASP A 44 18.02 3.45 8.24
N PRO A 45 19.23 3.36 7.65
CA PRO A 45 20.42 2.88 8.36
C PRO A 45 20.76 3.68 9.61
N SER A 46 20.53 4.99 9.62
CA SER A 46 20.81 5.86 10.77
C SER A 46 19.84 5.59 11.93
N ILE A 47 18.56 5.35 11.62
CA ILE A 47 17.56 4.96 12.62
C ILE A 47 17.87 3.55 13.15
N MET A 48 18.23 2.62 12.26
CA MET A 48 18.56 1.24 12.62
C MET A 48 19.81 1.13 13.52
N ALA A 49 20.79 2.03 13.33
CA ALA A 49 21.96 2.12 14.20
C ALA A 49 21.70 2.89 15.52
N SER A 50 20.53 3.49 15.69
CA SER A 50 20.17 4.28 16.87
C SER A 50 19.40 3.47 17.93
N LYS A 51 19.26 4.04 19.12
CA LYS A 51 18.39 3.51 20.20
C LYS A 51 16.90 3.47 19.85
N TYR A 52 16.48 4.08 18.73
CA TYR A 52 15.09 4.16 18.31
C TYR A 52 14.69 3.07 17.31
N SER A 53 15.62 2.20 16.91
CA SER A 53 15.40 1.17 15.88
C SER A 53 14.18 0.30 16.15
N GLN A 54 14.05 -0.22 17.37
CA GLN A 54 12.93 -1.09 17.75
C GLN A 54 11.59 -0.34 17.72
N ASN A 55 11.54 0.85 18.31
CA ASN A 55 10.33 1.69 18.30
C ASN A 55 9.90 2.03 16.87
N TYR A 56 10.84 2.27 15.96
CA TYR A 56 10.55 2.51 14.56
C TYR A 56 9.93 1.28 13.89
N ILE A 57 10.55 0.10 14.06
CA ILE A 57 10.07 -1.17 13.52
C ILE A 57 8.65 -1.47 14.02
N ASP A 58 8.40 -1.36 15.31
CA ASP A 58 7.11 -1.66 15.91
C ASP A 58 6.05 -0.66 15.44
N SER A 59 6.40 0.62 15.36
CA SER A 59 5.50 1.66 14.86
C SER A 59 5.13 1.43 13.39
N MET A 60 6.09 1.06 12.53
CA MET A 60 5.82 0.73 11.14
C MET A 60 4.94 -0.52 11.02
N ARG A 61 5.26 -1.60 11.74
CA ARG A 61 4.43 -2.82 11.74
C ARG A 61 3.00 -2.55 12.17
N ASN A 62 2.81 -1.76 13.24
CA ASN A 62 1.48 -1.38 13.72
C ASN A 62 0.73 -0.53 12.68
N LEU A 63 1.41 0.39 12.00
CA LEU A 63 0.81 1.20 10.93
C LEU A 63 0.28 0.30 9.80
N PHE A 64 1.10 -0.61 9.29
CA PHE A 64 0.71 -1.51 8.21
C PHE A 64 -0.37 -2.52 8.62
N GLU A 65 -0.31 -3.07 9.84
CA GLU A 65 -1.34 -3.98 10.31
C GLU A 65 -2.68 -3.25 10.51
N SER A 66 -2.66 -2.00 10.98
CA SER A 66 -3.87 -1.18 11.11
C SER A 66 -4.49 -0.88 9.75
N TYR A 67 -3.66 -0.46 8.78
CA TYR A 67 -4.08 -0.29 7.39
C TYR A 67 -4.71 -1.57 6.83
N ARG A 68 -4.05 -2.71 7.04
CA ARG A 68 -4.53 -4.01 6.60
C ARG A 68 -5.90 -4.33 7.21
N SER A 69 -6.10 -4.14 8.51
CA SER A 69 -7.39 -4.39 9.15
C SER A 69 -8.50 -3.55 8.52
N TRP A 70 -8.28 -2.24 8.39
CA TRP A 70 -9.28 -1.32 7.88
C TRP A 70 -9.64 -1.56 6.42
N ILE A 71 -8.67 -1.93 5.59
CA ILE A 71 -8.94 -2.13 4.17
C ILE A 71 -9.79 -3.39 3.94
N TYR A 72 -9.57 -4.47 4.70
CA TYR A 72 -10.43 -5.65 4.62
C TYR A 72 -11.84 -5.37 5.16
N GLU A 73 -11.97 -4.60 6.25
CA GLU A 73 -13.28 -4.12 6.73
C GLU A 73 -14.01 -3.27 5.68
N ALA A 74 -13.28 -2.37 5.00
CA ALA A 74 -13.85 -1.58 3.91
C ALA A 74 -14.27 -2.46 2.73
N MET A 75 -13.50 -3.48 2.37
CA MET A 75 -13.86 -4.44 1.31
C MET A 75 -15.12 -5.22 1.66
N ASP A 76 -15.27 -5.65 2.92
CA ASP A 76 -16.47 -6.34 3.38
C ASP A 76 -17.69 -5.43 3.29
N TYR A 77 -17.57 -4.18 3.76
CA TYR A 77 -18.62 -3.19 3.60
C TYR A 77 -18.99 -2.95 2.13
N VAL A 78 -18.00 -2.82 1.24
CA VAL A 78 -18.24 -2.64 -0.20
C VAL A 78 -19.00 -3.84 -0.79
N ARG A 79 -18.68 -5.07 -0.39
CA ARG A 79 -19.40 -6.28 -0.83
C ARG A 79 -20.86 -6.28 -0.38
N GLU A 80 -21.13 -5.80 0.83
CA GLU A 80 -22.49 -5.68 1.36
C GLU A 80 -23.34 -4.67 0.58
N VAL A 81 -22.77 -3.49 0.28
CA VAL A 81 -23.51 -2.40 -0.39
C VAL A 81 -23.46 -2.47 -1.92
N SER A 82 -22.61 -3.32 -2.50
CA SER A 82 -22.50 -3.54 -3.94
C SER A 82 -22.41 -5.04 -4.27
N PRO A 83 -23.51 -5.81 -4.16
CA PRO A 83 -23.51 -7.24 -4.49
C PRO A 83 -23.14 -7.50 -5.96
N GLN A 84 -22.52 -8.65 -6.23
CA GLN A 84 -22.15 -9.10 -7.59
C GLN A 84 -23.39 -9.45 -8.41
N ASP A 85 -23.46 -8.96 -9.65
CA ASP A 85 -24.49 -9.34 -10.62
C ASP A 85 -24.11 -10.63 -11.39
N SER A 86 -25.09 -11.20 -12.13
CA SER A 86 -24.90 -12.46 -12.86
C SER A 86 -23.93 -12.37 -14.04
N ASP A 87 -23.70 -11.17 -14.55
CA ASP A 87 -22.95 -10.94 -15.80
C ASP A 87 -21.47 -10.60 -15.51
N THR A 88 -21.17 -10.25 -14.26
CA THR A 88 -19.83 -9.90 -13.79
C THR A 88 -19.09 -11.14 -13.31
N SER A 89 -17.93 -11.43 -13.92
CA SER A 89 -17.04 -12.50 -13.44
C SER A 89 -16.47 -12.21 -12.05
N ASP A 90 -16.20 -13.25 -11.26
CA ASP A 90 -15.64 -13.14 -9.90
C ASP A 90 -14.37 -12.29 -9.86
N ARG A 91 -13.50 -12.42 -10.86
CA ARG A 91 -12.26 -11.64 -10.97
C ARG A 91 -12.53 -10.15 -11.17
N ALA A 92 -13.49 -9.82 -12.04
CA ALA A 92 -13.85 -8.43 -12.30
C ALA A 92 -14.51 -7.79 -11.07
N TYR A 93 -15.38 -8.55 -10.39
CA TYR A 93 -16.02 -8.13 -9.15
C TYR A 93 -15.00 -7.90 -8.03
N ALA A 94 -14.10 -8.86 -7.77
CA ALA A 94 -13.07 -8.75 -6.75
C ALA A 94 -12.17 -7.52 -6.98
N SER A 95 -11.74 -7.29 -8.23
CA SER A 95 -10.95 -6.11 -8.57
C SER A 95 -11.71 -4.80 -8.36
N ALA A 96 -13.02 -4.77 -8.65
CA ALA A 96 -13.85 -3.60 -8.40
C ALA A 96 -14.05 -3.32 -6.90
N VAL A 97 -14.20 -4.37 -6.09
CA VAL A 97 -14.27 -4.27 -4.62
C VAL A 97 -12.96 -3.70 -4.06
N GLU A 98 -11.82 -4.27 -4.46
CA GLU A 98 -10.49 -3.77 -4.05
C GLU A 98 -10.32 -2.31 -4.43
N GLN A 99 -10.60 -1.96 -5.70
CA GLN A 99 -10.48 -0.58 -6.17
C GLN A 99 -11.33 0.38 -5.36
N LYS A 100 -12.59 0.03 -5.05
CA LYS A 100 -13.49 0.88 -4.25
C LYS A 100 -13.04 1.03 -2.79
N ALA A 101 -12.38 0.03 -2.23
CA ALA A 101 -11.92 0.07 -0.84
C ALA A 101 -10.71 0.99 -0.64
N VAL A 102 -9.85 1.16 -1.66
CA VAL A 102 -8.63 2.00 -1.60
C VAL A 102 -8.82 3.47 -2.01
N ILE A 103 -10.06 3.91 -2.29
CA ILE A 103 -10.39 5.29 -2.77
C ILE A 103 -10.58 6.27 -1.63
#